data_AF-A0A1G3MK27-F1
#
_entry.id   AF-A0A1G3MK27-F1
#
_cell.length_a   1.000
_cell.length_b   1.000
_cell.length_c   1.000
_cell.angle_alpha   90.00
_cell.angle_beta   90.00
_cell.angle_gamma   90.00
#
_symmetry.space_group_name_H-M   'P 1'
#
loop_
_entity.id
_entity.type
_entity.pdbx_description
1 polymer ?
#
loop_
_entity_poly.entity_id
_entity_poly.type
_entity_poly.pdbx_seq_one_letter_code
_entity_poly.pdbx_strand_id
1 'polypeptide(L)' 'MDEKGYALLKKLISDVEGAPYPNVINHELYTIWYEHVQIAAHDALEFLNTWDPDHDTDDEFEF' A
#
# COMPACT_ATOMS: atom_id res chain seq x y z
N MET A 1 -2.03 4.16 17.06
CA MET A 1 -2.72 3.85 15.80
C MET A 1 -4.18 4.27 15.92
N ASP A 2 -4.68 5.07 14.99
CA ASP A 2 -6.06 5.57 14.96
C ASP A 2 -6.97 4.70 14.07
N GLU A 3 -8.27 4.99 14.06
CA GLU A 3 -9.27 4.24 13.27
C GLU A 3 -9.00 4.33 11.76
N LYS A 4 -8.48 5.47 11.30
CA LYS A 4 -8.14 5.72 9.89
C LYS A 4 -6.99 4.81 9.43
N GLY A 5 -5.91 4.73 10.21
CA GLY A 5 -4.79 3.83 9.94
C GLY A 5 -5.20 2.37 9.87
N TYR A 6 -6.05 1.94 10.80
CA TYR A 6 -6.54 0.56 10.80
C TYR A 6 -7.35 0.23 9.55
N ALA A 7 -8.17 1.17 9.06
CA ALA A 7 -8.90 1.01 7.81
C ALA A 7 -7.96 0.91 6.59
N LEU A 8 -6.90 1.73 6.54
CA LEU A 8 -5.90 1.68 5.47
C LEU A 8 -5.15 0.35 5.43
N LEU A 9 -4.66 -0.14 6.58
CA LEU A 9 -3.99 -1.44 6.65
C LEU A 9 -4.93 -2.59 6.30
N LYS A 10 -6.19 -2.55 6.77
CA LYS A 10 -7.18 -3.58 6.45
C LYS A 10 -7.51 -3.63 4.97
N LYS A 11 -7.59 -2.46 4.31
CA LYS A 11 -7.78 -2.38 2.86
C LYS A 11 -6.61 -3.02 2.11
N LEU A 12 -5.37 -2.64 2.45
CA LEU A 12 -4.17 -3.22 1.86
C LEU A 12 -4.13 -4.76 1.99
N ILE A 13 -4.40 -5.28 3.19
CA ILE A 13 -4.41 -6.73 3.42
C ILE A 13 -5.46 -7.41 2.54
N SER A 14 -6.68 -6.85 2.47
CA SER A 14 -7.75 -7.38 1.62
C SER A 14 -7.36 -7.39 0.13
N ASP A 15 -6.70 -6.34 -0.35
CA ASP A 15 -6.27 -6.21 -1.74
C ASP A 15 -5.16 -7.21 -2.10
N VAL A 16 -4.25 -7.49 -1.15
CA VAL A 16 -3.18 -8.50 -1.28
C VAL A 16 -3.74 -9.92 -1.19
N GLU A 17 -4.66 -10.20 -0.28
CA GLU A 17 -5.31 -11.52 -0.16
C GLU A 17 -6.16 -11.85 -1.39
N GLY A 18 -6.76 -10.83 -2.00
CA GLY A 18 -7.51 -10.94 -3.26
C GLY A 18 -6.63 -11.08 -4.51
N ALA A 19 -5.30 -11.20 -4.37
CA ALA A 19 -4.37 -11.23 -5.48
C ALA A 19 -4.71 -12.33 -6.50
N PRO A 20 -5.08 -11.96 -7.74
CA PRO A 20 -5.28 -12.94 -8.79
C PRO A 20 -3.92 -13.45 -9.28
N TYR A 21 -3.83 -14.75 -9.54
CA TYR A 21 -2.63 -15.29 -10.19
C TYR A 21 -2.49 -14.70 -11.61
N PRO A 22 -1.29 -14.25 -12.03
CA PRO A 22 -1.09 -13.56 -13.31
C PRO A 22 -1.54 -14.36 -14.55
N ASN A 23 -1.60 -15.69 -14.45
CA ASN A 23 -2.00 -16.59 -15.52
C ASN A 23 -3.50 -16.99 -15.47
N VAL A 24 -4.24 -16.57 -14.44
CA VAL A 24 -5.65 -16.93 -14.24
C VAL A 24 -6.61 -15.86 -14.78
N ILE A 25 -6.15 -14.61 -14.88
CA ILE A 25 -6.96 -13.50 -15.38
C ILE A 25 -6.32 -12.86 -16.62
N ASN A 26 -7.11 -12.11 -17.39
CA ASN A 26 -6.55 -11.38 -18.53
C ASN A 26 -5.57 -10.29 -18.05
N HIS A 27 -4.68 -9.85 -18.94
CA HIS A 27 -3.64 -8.90 -18.60
C HIS A 27 -4.18 -7.55 -18.12
N GLU A 28 -5.27 -7.06 -18.72
CA GLU A 28 -5.91 -5.80 -18.37
C GLU A 28 -6.48 -5.80 -16.94
N LEU A 29 -7.17 -6.87 -16.55
CA LEU A 29 -7.72 -7.04 -15.20
C LEU A 29 -6.60 -7.18 -14.16
N TYR A 30 -5.49 -7.81 -14.52
CA TYR A 30 -4.32 -7.89 -13.63
C TYR A 30 -3.69 -6.52 -13.43
N THR A 31 -3.57 -5.73 -14.50
CA THR A 31 -3.09 -4.35 -14.42
C THR A 31 -4.00 -3.50 -13.54
N ILE A 32 -5.32 -3.59 -13.69
CA ILE A 32 -6.29 -2.84 -12.86
C ILE A 32 -6.16 -3.22 -11.37
N TRP A 33 -6.07 -4.52 -11.06
CA TRP A 33 -5.85 -4.97 -9.68
C TRP A 33 -4.52 -4.44 -9.14
N TYR A 34 -3.45 -4.56 -9.93
CA TYR A 34 -2.11 -4.11 -9.54
C TYR A 34 -2.08 -2.61 -9.22
N GLU A 35 -2.70 -1.79 -10.06
CA GLU A 35 -2.83 -0.34 -9.81
C GLU A 35 -3.60 -0.05 -8.51
N HIS A 36 -4.66 -0.81 -8.22
CA HIS A 36 -5.42 -0.65 -6.97
C HIS A 36 -4.58 -0.95 -5.73
N VAL A 37 -3.83 -2.05 -5.77
CA VAL A 37 -2.96 -2.48 -4.66
C VAL A 37 -1.82 -1.49 -4.46
N GLN A 38 -1.24 -0.94 -5.54
CA GLN A 38 -0.19 0.08 -5.46
C GLN A 38 -0.68 1.33 -4.73
N ILE A 39 -1.89 1.81 -5.05
CA ILE A 39 -2.49 2.95 -4.35
C ILE A 39 -2.72 2.63 -2.88
N ALA A 40 -3.32 1.48 -2.56
CA ALA A 40 -3.56 1.07 -1.18
C ALA A 40 -2.26 0.91 -0.37
N ALA A 41 -1.20 0.41 -1.01
CA ALA A 41 0.12 0.29 -0.41
C ALA A 41 0.75 1.65 -0.14
N HIS A 42 0.66 2.57 -1.10
CA HIS A 42 1.17 3.94 -0.94
C HIS A 42 0.49 4.66 0.23
N ASP A 43 -0.85 4.65 0.27
CA ASP A 43 -1.62 5.31 1.34
C ASP A 43 -1.31 4.70 2.72
N ALA A 44 -1.13 3.38 2.79
CA ALA A 44 -0.77 2.68 4.01
C ALA A 44 0.65 3.02 4.48
N LEU A 45 1.61 3.11 3.55
CA LEU A 45 2.99 3.45 3.84
C LEU A 45 3.12 4.93 4.25
N GLU A 46 2.45 5.85 3.56
CA GLU A 46 2.39 7.27 3.96
C GLU A 46 1.83 7.40 5.39
N PHE A 47 0.78 6.65 5.71
CA PHE A 47 0.27 6.61 7.09
C PHE A 47 1.31 6.05 8.06
N LEU A 48 1.94 4.91 7.77
CA LEU A 48 2.95 4.32 8.66
C LEU A 48 4.15 5.25 8.89
N ASN A 49 4.56 5.97 7.85
CA ASN A 49 5.60 6.99 7.89
C ASN A 49 5.28 8.10 8.91
N THR A 50 4.01 8.50 9.07
CA THR A 50 3.63 9.47 10.13
C THR A 50 3.80 8.94 11.56
N TRP A 51 3.96 7.62 11.73
CA TRP A 51 4.21 6.96 13.01
C TRP A 51 5.66 6.53 13.18
N ASP A 52 6.50 6.65 12.14
CA ASP A 52 7.91 6.30 12.22
C ASP A 52 8.67 7.44 12.94
N PRO A 53 9.24 7.18 14.13
CA PRO A 53 9.96 8.20 14.88
C PRO A 53 11.23 8.69 14.15
N ASP A 54 11.74 7.94 13.17
CA ASP A 54 12.95 8.27 12.41
C ASP A 54 12.64 8.91 11.04
N HIS A 55 11.36 9.09 10.69
CA HIS A 55 10.92 9.57 9.36
C HIS A 55 11.61 10.87 8.90
N ASP A 56 11.78 11.84 9.79
CA ASP A 56 12.40 13.14 9.45
C ASP A 56 13.92 13.04 9.24
N THR A 57 14.57 11.93 9.62
CA THR A 57 16.02 11.78 9.49
C THR A 57 16.46 11.20 8.15
N ASP A 58 15.55 10.57 7.40
CA ASP A 58 15.86 9.97 6.09
C ASP A 58 15.77 11.01 4.94
N ASP A 59 14.93 12.04 5.07
CA ASP A 59 14.80 13.12 4.07
C ASP A 59 16.06 14.03 4.00
N GLU A 60 16.93 14.02 5.04
CA GLU A 60 18.19 14.77 5.03
C GLU A 60 19.32 14.09 4.23
N PHE A 61 19.13 12.86 3.74
CA PHE A 61 20.14 12.10 2.99
C PHE A 61 19.96 12.06 1.47
N GLU A 62 18.93 12.70 0.91
CA GLU A 62 18.84 12.90 -0.55
C GLU A 62 19.70 14.10 -1.01
N PHE A 63 20.89 13.81 -1.54
CA PHE A 63 21.84 14.74 -2.20
C PHE A 63 21.54 14.93 -3.70
#